data_AF-A0A2E4N9C5-F1
#
_entry.id   AF-A0A2E4N9C5-F1
#
_cell.length_a   1.000
_cell.length_b   1.000
_cell.length_c   1.000
_cell.angle_alpha   90.00
_cell.angle_beta   90.00
_cell.angle_gamma   90.00
#
_symmetry.space_group_name_H-M   'P 1'
#
loop_
_entity.id
_entity.type
_entity.pdbx_description
1 polymer ?
#
loop_
_entity_poly.entity_id
_entity_poly.type
_entity_poly.pdbx_seq_one_letter_code
_entity_poly.pdbx_strand_id
1 'polypeptide(L)'
;GSSWIWPSQIRQYLGGNTARSTELFKCPSAPDKANWNVKFTGSQPAEDGYLKGEVRLRPGGASFMSYGYNVWGAWAGMIPNQGMGVYKAHPNWGETKPSQVLVPSEMIAIGDSNWDLKQEGDRDWSGFIGMYAKRQWPLSLHNERAEILFVDGHVTAEKRVNLVAQLNKDQGRKDFAAKRWNIDNTPHHDRR
;
A
#
# COMPACT_ATOMS: atom_id res chain seq x y z
N GLY A 1 -13.61 13.75 -2.26
CA GLY A 1 -12.39 14.12 -1.51
C GLY A 1 -11.41 12.96 -1.54
N SER A 2 -10.11 13.21 -1.41
CA SER A 2 -9.08 12.16 -1.44
C SER A 2 -9.22 11.26 -0.20
N SER A 3 -9.74 10.06 -0.40
CA SER A 3 -9.86 9.03 0.64
C SER A 3 -9.13 7.77 0.20
N TRP A 4 -8.51 7.06 1.14
CA TRP A 4 -7.99 5.73 0.88
C TRP A 4 -9.15 4.75 0.90
N ILE A 5 -9.44 4.12 -0.24
CA ILE A 5 -10.59 3.22 -0.38
C ILE A 5 -10.19 1.74 -0.37
N TRP A 6 -8.90 1.42 -0.57
CA TRP A 6 -8.44 0.04 -0.58
C TRP A 6 -8.72 -0.71 0.74
N PRO A 7 -8.56 -0.14 1.96
CA PRO A 7 -8.78 -0.90 3.18
C PRO A 7 -10.26 -1.22 3.37
N SER A 8 -11.12 -0.24 3.10
CA SER A 8 -12.56 -0.37 3.20
C SER A 8 -13.13 -1.32 2.15
N GLN A 9 -12.57 -1.34 0.94
CA GLN A 9 -12.92 -2.33 -0.10
C GLN A 9 -12.50 -3.75 0.30
N ILE A 10 -11.26 -3.95 0.79
CA ILE A 10 -10.80 -5.27 1.25
C ILE A 10 -11.65 -5.76 2.42
N ARG A 11 -11.99 -4.87 3.38
CA ARG A 11 -12.82 -5.21 4.54
C ARG A 11 -14.15 -5.86 4.15
N GLN A 12 -14.75 -5.47 3.02
CA GLN A 12 -16.02 -6.07 2.58
C GLN A 12 -15.90 -7.56 2.25
N TYR A 13 -14.73 -8.05 1.84
CA TYR A 13 -14.53 -9.48 1.58
C TYR A 13 -14.46 -10.32 2.86
N LEU A 14 -14.30 -9.70 4.04
CA LEU A 14 -14.21 -10.39 5.33
C LEU A 14 -15.57 -10.62 6.02
N GLY A 15 -16.63 -9.96 5.56
CA GLY A 15 -17.93 -10.01 6.23
C GLY A 15 -19.07 -9.31 5.48
N GLY A 16 -18.90 -9.10 4.18
CA GLY A 16 -19.86 -8.42 3.30
C GLY A 16 -20.02 -6.92 3.58
N ASN A 17 -21.14 -6.38 3.12
CA ASN A 17 -21.45 -4.95 3.16
C ASN A 17 -21.66 -4.38 4.58
N THR A 18 -21.64 -5.23 5.60
CA THR A 18 -21.78 -4.84 7.01
C THR A 18 -20.50 -5.04 7.82
N ALA A 19 -19.40 -5.47 7.17
CA ALA A 19 -18.13 -5.71 7.84
C ALA A 19 -17.59 -4.44 8.53
N ARG A 20 -17.31 -4.55 9.83
CA ARG A 20 -16.78 -3.45 10.67
C ARG A 20 -15.37 -3.69 11.18
N SER A 21 -14.93 -4.95 11.23
CA SER A 21 -13.62 -5.29 11.76
C SER A 21 -12.52 -4.67 10.92
N THR A 22 -11.57 -4.02 11.59
CA THR A 22 -10.34 -3.49 10.97
C THR A 22 -9.09 -4.23 11.42
N GLU A 23 -9.26 -5.32 12.17
CA GLU A 23 -8.14 -6.08 12.76
C GLU A 23 -7.20 -6.67 11.71
N LEU A 24 -7.68 -6.96 10.49
CA LEU A 24 -6.82 -7.37 9.37
C LEU A 24 -5.73 -6.31 9.06
N PHE A 25 -6.02 -5.04 9.30
CA PHE A 25 -5.13 -3.92 8.96
C PHE A 25 -4.26 -3.47 10.14
N LYS A 26 -4.25 -4.21 11.24
CA LYS A 26 -3.50 -3.88 12.46
C LYS A 26 -2.25 -4.74 12.55
N CYS A 27 -1.09 -4.08 12.61
CA CYS A 27 0.16 -4.74 12.99
C CYS A 27 0.34 -4.64 14.51
N PRO A 28 0.45 -5.75 15.26
CA PRO A 28 0.68 -5.70 16.72
C PRO A 28 2.00 -5.03 17.12
N SER A 29 2.98 -4.99 16.23
CA SER A 29 4.26 -4.31 16.45
C SER A 29 4.23 -2.82 16.13
N ALA A 30 3.15 -2.32 15.52
CA ALA A 30 2.93 -0.90 15.26
C ALA A 30 2.23 -0.24 16.47
N PRO A 31 2.49 1.06 16.73
CA PRO A 31 1.84 1.80 17.80
C PRO A 31 0.37 2.08 17.47
N ASP A 32 -0.45 2.31 18.49
CA ASP A 32 -1.90 2.52 18.33
C ASP A 32 -2.29 3.66 17.38
N LYS A 33 -1.43 4.67 17.22
CA LYS A 33 -1.64 5.77 16.26
C LYS A 33 -1.62 5.31 14.79
N ALA A 34 -1.10 4.12 14.51
CA ALA A 34 -1.10 3.48 13.19
C ALA A 34 -2.28 2.52 12.98
N ASN A 35 -3.15 2.38 13.98
CA ASN A 35 -4.34 1.55 13.84
C ASN A 35 -5.48 2.35 13.22
N TRP A 36 -6.18 1.72 12.28
CA TRP A 36 -7.43 2.26 11.76
C TRP A 36 -8.56 2.06 12.77
N ASN A 37 -8.89 3.15 13.46
CA ASN A 37 -10.00 3.21 14.42
C ASN A 37 -11.26 3.73 13.73
N VAL A 38 -12.25 2.87 13.53
CA VAL A 38 -13.52 3.21 12.89
C VAL A 38 -14.31 4.18 13.77
N LYS A 39 -14.75 5.31 13.19
CA LYS A 39 -15.61 6.29 13.86
C LYS A 39 -16.82 6.60 13.00
N PHE A 40 -17.96 6.80 13.64
CA PHE A 40 -19.22 7.18 12.98
C PHE A 40 -19.67 8.54 13.50
N THR A 41 -19.29 9.59 12.79
CA THR A 41 -19.64 10.97 13.16
C THR A 41 -20.16 11.78 11.99
N GLY A 42 -20.25 11.20 10.79
CA GLY A 42 -20.64 11.89 9.57
C GLY A 42 -22.04 11.52 9.08
N SER A 43 -22.47 12.21 8.03
CA SER A 43 -23.67 11.90 7.22
C SER A 43 -23.35 11.29 5.86
N GLN A 44 -22.08 10.92 5.63
CA GLN A 44 -21.59 10.40 4.35
C GLN A 44 -22.34 9.11 3.95
N PRO A 45 -22.65 8.92 2.66
CA PRO A 45 -23.29 7.71 2.18
C PRO A 45 -22.35 6.50 2.31
N ALA A 46 -22.95 5.31 2.34
CA ALA A 46 -22.21 4.07 2.21
C ALA A 46 -21.70 3.96 0.77
N GLU A 47 -20.39 4.04 0.58
CA GLU A 47 -19.72 4.10 -0.73
C GLU A 47 -18.26 3.68 -0.56
N ASP A 48 -17.64 3.10 -1.60
CA ASP A 48 -16.21 2.78 -1.63
C ASP A 48 -15.73 1.86 -0.49
N GLY A 49 -16.61 0.95 -0.04
CA GLY A 49 -16.31 0.08 1.10
C GLY A 49 -16.68 0.64 2.47
N TYR A 50 -16.92 1.95 2.56
CA TYR A 50 -17.30 2.63 3.79
C TYR A 50 -18.77 2.44 4.12
N LEU A 51 -19.06 2.34 5.41
CA LEU A 51 -20.43 2.30 5.93
C LEU A 51 -21.01 3.71 6.03
N LYS A 52 -22.35 3.79 6.03
CA LYS A 52 -23.05 5.08 6.18
C LYS A 52 -22.61 5.77 7.47
N GLY A 53 -22.19 7.03 7.35
CA GLY A 53 -21.72 7.87 8.46
C GLY A 53 -20.31 7.56 8.97
N GLU A 54 -19.61 6.60 8.38
CA GLU A 54 -18.23 6.28 8.71
C GLU A 54 -17.27 7.40 8.29
N VAL A 55 -16.33 7.73 9.16
CA VAL A 55 -15.24 8.66 8.85
C VAL A 55 -14.27 7.98 7.89
N ARG A 56 -14.22 8.47 6.65
CA ARG A 56 -13.30 7.95 5.62
C ARG A 56 -11.84 8.18 6.01
N LEU A 57 -10.96 7.21 5.77
CA LEU A 57 -9.50 7.41 5.86
C LEU A 57 -9.08 8.42 4.80
N ARG A 58 -8.25 9.39 5.19
CA ARG A 58 -7.77 10.46 4.31
C ARG A 58 -6.28 10.71 4.56
N PRO A 59 -5.50 11.06 3.51
CA PRO A 59 -4.20 11.70 3.67
C PRO A 59 -4.27 12.82 4.70
N GLY A 60 -3.32 12.84 5.64
CA GLY A 60 -3.17 13.93 6.61
C GLY A 60 -4.20 13.88 7.74
N GLY A 61 -5.02 12.83 7.77
CA GLY A 61 -5.98 12.56 8.83
C GLY A 61 -5.32 12.25 10.17
N ALA A 62 -6.15 12.00 11.18
CA ALA A 62 -5.70 11.77 12.56
C ALA A 62 -4.93 10.46 12.78
N SER A 63 -4.96 9.52 11.82
CA SER A 63 -4.39 8.17 11.95
C SER A 63 -3.37 7.89 10.85
N PHE A 64 -2.28 7.22 11.22
CA PHE A 64 -1.48 6.48 10.26
C PHE A 64 -2.15 5.12 9.97
N MET A 65 -1.59 4.36 9.02
CA MET A 65 -1.92 2.95 8.81
C MET A 65 -0.72 2.07 9.17
N SER A 66 -0.96 0.87 9.72
CA SER A 66 0.07 -0.14 9.94
C SER A 66 0.59 -0.71 8.63
N TYR A 67 -0.32 -0.90 7.66
CA TYR A 67 -0.03 -1.44 6.34
C TYR A 67 -0.41 -0.45 5.24
N GLY A 68 0.33 -0.47 4.14
CA GLY A 68 0.03 0.33 2.97
C GLY A 68 -0.09 -0.53 1.71
N TYR A 69 -0.69 0.07 0.68
CA TYR A 69 -0.99 -0.57 -0.60
C TYR A 69 -0.03 -0.08 -1.71
N ASN A 70 0.44 -0.99 -2.57
CA ASN A 70 1.28 -0.65 -3.73
C ASN A 70 0.44 -0.02 -4.85
N VAL A 71 0.28 1.30 -4.82
CA VAL A 71 -0.58 2.03 -5.78
C VAL A 71 0.11 2.36 -7.11
N TRP A 72 1.38 2.78 -7.06
CA TRP A 72 2.12 3.33 -8.21
C TRP A 72 3.04 2.33 -8.90
N GLY A 73 3.45 1.28 -8.17
CA GLY A 73 4.54 0.42 -8.57
C GLY A 73 5.89 1.00 -8.16
N ALA A 74 6.91 0.68 -8.93
CA ALA A 74 8.29 1.09 -8.70
C ALA A 74 8.45 2.61 -8.68
N TRP A 75 7.75 3.31 -9.58
CA TRP A 75 7.92 4.73 -9.86
C TRP A 75 6.57 5.43 -9.92
N ALA A 76 6.42 6.53 -9.17
CA ALA A 76 5.21 7.33 -9.19
C ALA A 76 5.06 8.09 -10.51
N GLY A 77 3.82 8.23 -10.98
CA GLY A 77 3.47 9.02 -12.17
C GLY A 77 3.55 8.30 -13.52
N MET A 78 3.98 7.04 -13.55
CA MET A 78 4.07 6.24 -14.78
C MET A 78 2.75 6.16 -15.55
N ILE A 79 2.81 6.25 -16.88
CA ILE A 79 1.65 6.08 -17.78
C ILE A 79 1.98 4.97 -18.81
N PRO A 80 1.26 3.84 -18.80
CA PRO A 80 0.25 3.44 -17.83
C PRO A 80 0.84 3.15 -16.44
N ASN A 81 0.02 3.25 -15.40
CA ASN A 81 0.39 2.90 -14.03
C ASN A 81 0.93 1.46 -13.94
N GLN A 82 1.97 1.26 -13.14
CA GLN A 82 2.61 -0.05 -12.97
C GLN A 82 2.29 -0.73 -11.63
N GLY A 83 1.69 -0.01 -10.68
CA GLY A 83 1.20 -0.59 -9.41
C GLY A 83 -0.20 -1.15 -9.53
N MET A 84 -0.92 -1.25 -8.41
CA MET A 84 -2.30 -1.79 -8.39
C MET A 84 -3.40 -0.74 -8.65
N GLY A 85 -3.03 0.53 -8.80
CA GLY A 85 -3.94 1.62 -9.13
C GLY A 85 -4.05 2.65 -8.02
N VAL A 86 -4.23 3.91 -8.42
CA VAL A 86 -4.15 5.07 -7.51
C VAL A 86 -5.51 5.74 -7.35
N TYR A 87 -6.21 5.96 -8.46
CA TYR A 87 -7.43 6.75 -8.51
C TYR A 87 -8.57 5.94 -9.09
N LYS A 88 -9.68 5.84 -8.36
CA LYS A 88 -10.90 5.15 -8.82
C LYS A 88 -11.33 5.67 -10.19
N ALA A 89 -11.54 4.77 -11.14
CA ALA A 89 -12.01 5.04 -12.50
C ALA A 89 -11.17 6.06 -13.31
N HIS A 90 -9.87 6.23 -12.99
CA HIS A 90 -8.99 7.11 -13.75
C HIS A 90 -8.42 6.41 -15.00
N PRO A 91 -8.42 7.05 -16.19
CA PRO A 91 -8.00 6.37 -17.43
C PRO A 91 -6.53 5.93 -17.45
N ASN A 92 -5.62 6.68 -16.82
CA ASN A 92 -4.17 6.42 -16.88
C ASN A 92 -3.60 5.79 -15.60
N TRP A 93 -4.27 6.02 -14.47
CA TRP A 93 -3.79 5.70 -13.12
C TRP A 93 -4.87 4.98 -12.29
N GLY A 94 -5.80 4.37 -13.02
CA GLY A 94 -6.93 3.65 -12.50
C GLY A 94 -6.57 2.29 -11.93
N GLU A 95 -7.62 1.55 -11.62
CA GLU A 95 -7.55 0.19 -11.14
C GLU A 95 -6.79 -0.70 -12.13
N THR A 96 -5.89 -1.52 -11.59
CA THR A 96 -5.20 -2.55 -12.37
C THR A 96 -6.07 -3.77 -12.51
N LYS A 97 -6.22 -4.28 -13.72
CA LYS A 97 -6.95 -5.54 -13.95
C LYS A 97 -6.08 -6.70 -13.47
N PRO A 98 -6.65 -7.70 -12.78
CA PRO A 98 -5.90 -8.90 -12.38
C PRO A 98 -5.16 -9.58 -13.55
N SER A 99 -5.74 -9.55 -14.75
CA SER A 99 -5.15 -10.12 -15.98
C SER A 99 -3.88 -9.40 -16.47
N GLN A 100 -3.54 -8.24 -15.92
CA GLN A 100 -2.33 -7.50 -16.28
C GLN A 100 -1.12 -7.88 -15.41
N VAL A 101 -1.34 -8.59 -14.30
CA VAL A 101 -0.27 -9.02 -13.41
C VAL A 101 0.41 -10.26 -13.99
N LEU A 102 1.64 -10.11 -14.47
CA LEU A 102 2.36 -11.20 -15.14
C LEU A 102 2.92 -12.25 -14.18
N VAL A 103 3.39 -11.82 -13.00
CA VAL A 103 4.00 -12.72 -12.00
C VAL A 103 3.42 -12.41 -10.61
N PRO A 104 2.20 -12.88 -10.29
CA PRO A 104 1.53 -12.58 -9.02
C PRO A 104 2.32 -12.94 -7.77
N SER A 105 3.13 -14.01 -7.82
CA SER A 105 4.00 -14.46 -6.73
C SER A 105 5.23 -13.58 -6.51
N GLU A 106 5.48 -12.58 -7.36
CA GLU A 106 6.57 -11.63 -7.20
C GLU A 106 6.07 -10.18 -7.08
N MET A 107 4.80 -9.93 -7.38
CA MET A 107 4.22 -8.60 -7.28
C MET A 107 3.80 -8.28 -5.85
N ILE A 108 4.39 -7.24 -5.28
CA ILE A 108 4.06 -6.69 -3.97
C ILE A 108 2.67 -6.07 -4.01
N ALA A 109 1.80 -6.50 -3.10
CA ALA A 109 0.46 -5.94 -2.94
C ALA A 109 0.38 -5.01 -1.71
N ILE A 110 0.61 -5.55 -0.53
CA ILE A 110 0.50 -4.85 0.75
C ILE A 110 1.77 -5.09 1.55
N GLY A 111 2.14 -4.14 2.41
CA GLY A 111 3.24 -4.35 3.34
C GLY A 111 3.26 -3.33 4.46
N ASP A 112 4.17 -3.52 5.41
CA ASP A 112 4.36 -2.59 6.52
C ASP A 112 4.54 -1.16 6.01
N SER A 113 3.72 -0.24 6.50
CA SER A 113 3.74 1.15 6.10
C SER A 113 4.71 1.98 6.94
N ASN A 114 5.19 3.09 6.37
CA ASN A 114 6.00 4.06 7.09
C ASN A 114 5.16 5.06 7.89
N TRP A 115 4.77 4.64 9.10
CA TRP A 115 4.13 5.49 10.10
C TRP A 115 5.13 6.19 11.05
N ASP A 116 6.42 5.87 10.95
CA ASP A 116 7.45 6.35 11.87
C ASP A 116 8.06 7.67 11.40
N LEU A 117 7.66 8.77 12.03
CA LEU A 117 8.17 10.11 11.74
C LEU A 117 9.69 10.24 11.90
N LYS A 118 10.33 9.40 12.74
CA LYS A 118 11.80 9.40 12.88
C LYS A 118 12.49 8.77 11.67
N GLN A 119 11.79 7.92 10.93
CA GLN A 119 12.23 7.33 9.67
C GLN A 119 11.58 8.00 8.46
N GLU A 120 11.27 9.30 8.57
CA GLU A 120 10.70 10.13 7.51
C GLU A 120 9.28 9.71 7.08
N GLY A 121 8.59 8.88 7.87
CA GLY A 121 7.20 8.50 7.63
C GLY A 121 6.25 9.70 7.57
N ASP A 122 5.11 9.55 6.90
CA ASP A 122 4.20 10.65 6.61
C ASP A 122 2.73 10.21 6.70
N ARG A 123 1.93 10.97 7.44
CA ARG A 123 0.48 10.71 7.61
C ARG A 123 -0.27 10.83 6.29
N ASP A 124 0.19 11.69 5.39
CA ASP A 124 -0.42 11.86 4.06
C ASP A 124 -0.23 10.63 3.16
N TRP A 125 0.74 9.77 3.47
CA TRP A 125 1.14 8.67 2.58
C TRP A 125 1.15 7.30 3.23
N SER A 126 0.91 7.20 4.54
CA SER A 126 0.95 5.90 5.24
C SER A 126 -0.11 4.89 4.80
N GLY A 127 -1.15 5.30 4.07
CA GLY A 127 -2.05 4.35 3.40
C GLY A 127 -1.40 3.60 2.23
N PHE A 128 -0.20 3.99 1.80
CA PHE A 128 0.49 3.46 0.64
C PHE A 128 1.92 3.04 0.97
N ILE A 129 2.43 2.08 0.22
CA ILE A 129 3.85 1.69 0.23
C ILE A 129 4.46 1.91 -1.15
N GLY A 130 5.76 2.17 -1.17
CA GLY A 130 6.49 2.34 -2.43
C GLY A 130 7.98 2.53 -2.18
N MET A 131 8.79 2.20 -3.18
CA MET A 131 10.24 2.40 -3.09
C MET A 131 10.71 3.80 -3.53
N TYR A 132 9.89 4.55 -4.26
CA TYR A 132 10.28 5.84 -4.87
C TYR A 132 10.42 7.01 -3.87
N ALA A 133 9.92 6.88 -2.63
CA ALA A 133 10.03 7.93 -1.61
C ALA A 133 10.16 7.34 -0.20
N LYS A 134 11.13 7.83 0.58
CA LYS A 134 11.45 7.34 1.94
C LYS A 134 10.24 7.28 2.87
N ARG A 135 9.36 8.28 2.79
CA ARG A 135 8.10 8.36 3.54
C ARG A 135 7.11 7.23 3.27
N GLN A 136 7.40 6.36 2.30
CA GLN A 136 6.60 5.19 1.91
C GLN A 136 7.41 3.89 1.89
N TRP A 137 8.69 3.93 2.26
CA TRP A 137 9.53 2.73 2.33
C TRP A 137 9.01 1.79 3.43
N PRO A 138 8.85 0.49 3.16
CA PRO A 138 8.33 -0.42 4.17
C PRO A 138 9.14 -0.44 5.46
N LEU A 139 8.47 -0.46 6.62
CA LEU A 139 9.14 -0.46 7.91
C LEU A 139 9.77 -1.81 8.26
N SER A 140 11.00 -1.81 8.76
CA SER A 140 11.71 -3.01 9.20
C SER A 140 11.33 -3.40 10.65
N LEU A 141 10.03 -3.62 10.91
CA LEU A 141 9.48 -3.83 12.25
C LEU A 141 9.75 -5.24 12.82
N HIS A 142 9.91 -6.23 11.94
CA HIS A 142 9.87 -7.65 12.29
C HIS A 142 11.28 -8.25 12.18
N ASN A 143 12.11 -8.03 13.20
CA ASN A 143 13.52 -8.47 13.23
C ASN A 143 14.30 -7.96 12.00
N GLU A 144 14.30 -6.63 11.83
CA GLU A 144 14.91 -5.89 10.72
C GLU A 144 14.27 -6.12 9.33
N ARG A 145 13.10 -6.78 9.29
CA ARG A 145 12.34 -7.08 8.06
C ARG A 145 10.96 -6.42 8.08
N ALA A 146 10.41 -6.24 6.90
CA ALA A 146 9.03 -5.83 6.66
C ALA A 146 8.22 -7.06 6.26
N GLU A 147 7.00 -7.20 6.76
CA GLU A 147 6.04 -8.18 6.26
C GLU A 147 5.41 -7.67 4.97
N ILE A 148 5.44 -8.52 3.95
CA ILE A 148 4.99 -8.20 2.59
C ILE A 148 4.02 -9.29 2.11
N LEU A 149 2.81 -8.87 1.76
CA LEU A 149 1.81 -9.66 1.07
C LEU A 149 1.97 -9.49 -0.45
N PHE A 150 2.05 -10.60 -1.16
CA PHE A 150 2.10 -10.64 -2.63
C PHE A 150 0.71 -10.84 -3.22
N VAL A 151 0.58 -10.56 -4.53
CA VAL A 151 -0.71 -10.58 -5.24
C VAL A 151 -1.34 -11.98 -5.28
N ASP A 152 -0.56 -13.06 -5.23
CA ASP A 152 -1.06 -14.43 -5.12
C ASP A 152 -1.55 -14.82 -3.71
N GLY A 153 -1.37 -13.94 -2.72
CA GLY A 153 -1.83 -14.11 -1.35
C GLY A 153 -0.79 -14.65 -0.36
N HIS A 154 0.42 -15.01 -0.79
CA HIS A 154 1.46 -15.43 0.16
C HIS A 154 2.12 -14.23 0.85
N VAL A 155 2.67 -14.48 2.04
CA VAL A 155 3.33 -13.46 2.88
C VAL A 155 4.78 -13.85 3.13
N THR A 156 5.69 -12.88 3.09
CA THR A 156 7.10 -13.08 3.45
C THR A 156 7.68 -11.90 4.24
N ALA A 157 8.66 -12.20 5.09
CA ALA A 157 9.45 -11.21 5.81
C ALA A 157 10.69 -10.78 5.00
N GLU A 158 10.66 -9.58 4.43
CA GLU A 158 11.66 -9.07 3.50
C GLU A 158 12.55 -8.01 4.11
N LYS A 159 13.86 -8.06 3.79
CA LYS A 159 14.75 -6.96 4.18
C LYS A 159 14.42 -5.73 3.33
N ARG A 160 14.46 -4.53 3.91
CA ARG A 160 14.19 -3.28 3.18
C ARG A 160 15.07 -3.12 1.92
N VAL A 161 16.31 -3.60 1.95
CA VAL A 161 17.21 -3.60 0.78
C VAL A 161 16.70 -4.47 -0.39
N ASN A 162 15.85 -5.47 -0.14
CA ASN A 162 15.20 -6.26 -1.20
C ASN A 162 13.99 -5.56 -1.81
N LEU A 163 13.47 -4.51 -1.14
CA LEU A 163 12.24 -3.82 -1.51
C LEU A 163 12.54 -2.45 -2.11
N VAL A 164 13.64 -1.81 -1.73
CA VAL A 164 13.96 -0.44 -2.10
C VAL A 164 15.18 -0.41 -3.02
N ALA A 165 14.97 -0.20 -4.31
CA ALA A 165 16.05 -0.17 -5.31
C ALA A 165 17.14 0.88 -4.97
N GLN A 166 16.75 2.03 -4.40
CA GLN A 166 17.63 3.14 -4.02
C GLN A 166 18.65 2.76 -2.94
N LEU A 167 18.43 1.68 -2.19
CA LEU A 167 19.38 1.17 -1.20
C LEU A 167 20.46 0.26 -1.80
N ASN A 168 20.34 -0.10 -3.08
CA ASN A 168 21.25 -1.00 -3.76
C ASN A 168 22.20 -0.23 -4.67
N LYS A 169 23.47 -0.66 -4.70
CA LYS A 169 24.48 -0.11 -5.63
C LYS A 169 24.55 -0.94 -6.91
N ASP A 170 24.54 -2.27 -6.77
CA ASP A 170 24.55 -3.22 -7.88
C ASP A 170 23.25 -3.16 -8.70
N GLN A 171 23.38 -3.22 -10.03
CA GLN A 171 22.25 -3.09 -10.95
C GLN A 171 21.29 -4.27 -10.85
N GLY A 172 21.79 -5.51 -10.75
CA GLY A 172 20.93 -6.69 -10.61
C GLY A 172 20.09 -6.65 -9.34
N ARG A 173 20.65 -6.11 -8.24
CA ARG A 173 19.92 -5.90 -6.99
C ARG A 173 18.89 -4.77 -7.08
N LYS A 174 19.18 -3.70 -7.83
CA LYS A 174 18.19 -2.65 -8.13
C LYS A 174 17.03 -3.22 -8.96
N ASP A 175 17.34 -3.99 -10.00
CA ASP A 175 16.35 -4.63 -10.88
C ASP A 175 15.47 -5.59 -10.09
N PHE A 176 16.08 -6.41 -9.23
CA PHE A 176 15.38 -7.34 -8.35
C PHE A 176 14.37 -6.62 -7.44
N ALA A 177 14.77 -5.52 -6.80
CA ALA A 177 13.86 -4.76 -5.95
C ALA A 177 12.76 -4.07 -6.77
N ALA A 178 13.12 -3.44 -7.90
CA ALA A 178 12.21 -2.62 -8.70
C ALA A 178 11.11 -3.42 -9.39
N LYS A 179 11.45 -4.55 -10.02
CA LYS A 179 10.50 -5.33 -10.82
C LYS A 179 9.30 -5.85 -10.02
N ARG A 180 9.52 -6.17 -8.75
CA ARG A 180 8.52 -6.73 -7.82
C ARG A 180 7.42 -5.75 -7.45
N TRP A 181 7.58 -4.47 -7.77
CA TRP A 181 6.50 -3.49 -7.60
C TRP A 181 5.58 -3.40 -8.81
N ASN A 182 6.00 -3.90 -9.98
CA ASN A 182 5.36 -3.60 -11.26
C ASN A 182 4.55 -4.79 -11.79
N ILE A 183 3.40 -4.50 -12.37
CA ILE A 183 2.48 -5.46 -12.98
C ILE A 183 3.14 -6.33 -14.06
N ASP A 184 4.08 -5.76 -14.83
CA ASP A 184 4.77 -6.44 -15.92
C ASP A 184 6.08 -7.12 -15.48
N ASN A 185 6.41 -7.07 -14.19
CA ASN A 185 7.65 -7.62 -13.64
C ASN A 185 8.92 -7.10 -14.33
N THR A 186 8.90 -5.85 -14.80
CA THR A 186 10.09 -5.15 -15.32
C THR A 186 10.45 -3.95 -14.45
N PRO A 187 11.74 -3.54 -14.36
CA PRO A 187 12.16 -2.55 -13.37
C PRO A 187 11.92 -1.08 -13.76
N HIS A 188 11.77 -0.75 -15.04
CA HIS A 188 11.45 0.60 -15.56
C HIS A 188 12.37 1.77 -15.11
N HIS A 189 13.68 1.57 -14.95
CA HIS A 189 14.59 2.63 -14.45
C HIS A 189 14.61 3.93 -15.29
N ASP A 190 14.40 3.82 -16.60
CA ASP A 190 14.60 4.93 -17.56
C ASP A 190 13.32 5.69 -17.93
N ARG A 191 12.17 5.27 -17.39
CA ARG A 191 10.87 5.92 -17.68
C ARG A 191 10.51 6.82 -16.49
N ARG A 192 10.67 8.12 -16.67
CA ARG A 192 10.13 9.18 -15.79
C ARG A 192 9.27 10.11 -16.61
#